data_AF-A0A090FYV4-F1
#
_entry.id   AF-A0A090FYV4-F1
#
_cell.length_a   1.000
_cell.length_b   1.000
_cell.length_c   1.000
_cell.angle_alpha   90.00
_cell.angle_beta   90.00
_cell.angle_gamma   90.00
#
_symmetry.space_group_name_H-M   'P 1'
#
loop_
_entity.id
_entity.type
_entity.pdbx_description
1 polymer ?
#
loop_
_entity_poly.entity_id
_entity_poly.type
_entity_poly.pdbx_seq_one_letter_code
_entity_poly.pdbx_strand_id
1 'polypeptide(L)'
;MLERFFVKPQTIDRIMDCWLGPQIDEYVTALCDRGYAPRSIYRRVPVLMKFAAFTAAHNVDQIEQAEVLIEPFIDDCLFTRRADRSAEACRRDPNFVGGVVQHFFNQVVSKSDNTSRRTAWPIPFATQVPGFFDYLREERGLRASSIHHYRHYLRGFERYLRDVGCEVTTLSLPVVTGSSRRRLSTSGLDQ
;
A
#
# COMPACT_ATOMS: atom_id res chain seq x y z
N MET A 1 -16.90 13.20 11.25
CA MET A 1 -17.54 12.90 9.94
C MET A 1 -18.17 11.50 9.88
N LEU A 2 -17.59 10.52 10.57
CA LEU A 2 -18.03 9.12 10.60
C LEU A 2 -19.51 8.89 10.95
N GLU A 3 -20.11 9.75 11.78
CA GLU A 3 -21.54 9.72 12.17
C GLU A 3 -22.51 9.74 10.98
N ARG A 4 -22.10 10.31 9.83
CA ARG A 4 -22.92 10.33 8.60
C ARG A 4 -23.00 8.98 7.91
N PHE A 5 -22.13 8.05 8.26
CA PHE A 5 -22.00 6.73 7.64
C PHE A 5 -22.32 5.61 8.63
N PHE A 6 -21.90 5.74 9.88
CA PHE A 6 -22.08 4.69 10.87
C PHE A 6 -23.16 5.08 11.88
N VAL A 7 -24.32 4.42 11.81
CA VAL A 7 -25.47 4.72 12.67
C VAL A 7 -25.28 4.25 14.11
N LYS A 8 -24.45 3.21 14.33
CA LYS A 8 -24.21 2.64 15.66
C LYS A 8 -23.06 3.39 16.35
N PRO A 9 -23.29 4.05 17.50
CA PRO A 9 -22.24 4.78 18.23
C PRO A 9 -21.03 3.90 18.56
N GLN A 10 -21.29 2.66 19.01
CA GLN A 10 -20.25 1.65 19.28
C GLN A 10 -19.31 1.39 18.10
N THR A 11 -19.76 1.58 16.85
CA THR A 11 -18.90 1.41 15.67
C THR A 11 -17.99 2.62 15.50
N ILE A 12 -18.50 3.82 15.77
CA ILE A 12 -17.72 5.05 15.75
C ILE A 12 -16.67 5.00 16.86
N ASP A 13 -17.06 4.62 18.08
CA ASP A 13 -16.16 4.49 19.22
C ASP A 13 -15.00 3.54 18.88
N ARG A 14 -15.29 2.36 18.32
CA ARG A 14 -14.25 1.42 17.87
C ARG A 14 -13.32 1.99 16.79
N ILE A 15 -13.84 2.83 15.89
CA ILE A 15 -13.00 3.49 14.88
C ILE A 15 -12.12 4.54 15.53
N MET A 16 -12.63 5.27 16.52
CA MET A 16 -11.90 6.34 17.20
C MET A 16 -10.90 5.84 18.25
N ASP A 17 -11.17 4.70 18.89
CA ASP A 17 -10.27 4.00 19.82
C ASP A 17 -9.08 3.34 19.12
N CYS A 18 -9.16 3.18 17.80
CA CYS A 18 -8.05 2.78 16.96
C CYS A 18 -6.98 3.90 16.97
N TRP A 19 -5.70 3.55 17.02
CA TRP A 19 -4.62 4.55 17.01
C TRP A 19 -4.59 5.41 15.72
N LEU A 20 -5.17 4.92 14.61
CA LEU A 20 -5.40 5.68 13.37
C LEU A 20 -6.76 6.38 13.30
N GLY A 21 -7.56 6.35 14.36
CA GLY A 21 -8.95 6.81 14.39
C GLY A 21 -9.15 8.24 13.90
N PRO A 22 -8.44 9.24 14.46
CA PRO A 22 -8.52 10.63 14.01
C PRO A 22 -8.21 10.78 12.51
N GLN A 23 -7.17 10.11 12.04
CA GLN A 23 -6.75 10.15 10.63
C GLN A 23 -7.76 9.46 9.72
N ILE A 24 -8.43 8.41 10.19
CA ILE A 24 -9.53 7.76 9.47
C ILE A 24 -10.71 8.72 9.32
N ASP A 25 -11.08 9.51 10.34
CA ASP A 25 -12.15 10.50 10.22
C ASP A 25 -11.80 11.63 9.23
N GLU A 26 -10.55 12.12 9.25
CA GLU A 26 -10.03 13.07 8.26
C GLU A 26 -10.07 12.51 6.84
N TYR A 27 -9.68 11.24 6.70
CA TYR A 27 -9.70 10.56 5.41
C TYR A 27 -11.12 10.42 4.87
N VAL A 28 -12.08 10.04 5.72
CA VAL A 28 -13.50 9.95 5.32
C VAL A 28 -14.04 11.32 4.94
N THR A 29 -13.65 12.38 5.65
CA THR A 29 -13.98 13.77 5.28
C THR A 29 -13.47 14.10 3.88
N ALA A 30 -12.19 13.83 3.58
CA ALA A 30 -11.62 14.08 2.27
C ALA A 30 -12.27 13.25 1.14
N LEU A 31 -12.74 12.03 1.42
CA LEU A 31 -13.49 11.23 0.47
C LEU A 31 -14.87 11.82 0.17
N CYS A 32 -15.57 12.32 1.20
CA CYS A 32 -16.85 13.00 1.05
C CYS A 32 -16.72 14.26 0.18
N ASP A 33 -15.72 15.09 0.45
CA ASP A 33 -15.49 16.34 -0.29
C ASP A 33 -15.22 16.08 -1.78
N ARG A 34 -14.64 14.92 -2.10
CA ARG A 34 -14.36 14.46 -3.47
C ARG A 34 -15.53 13.69 -4.10
N GLY A 35 -16.68 13.61 -3.43
CA GLY A 35 -17.89 12.98 -3.97
C GLY A 35 -17.87 11.45 -4.01
N TYR A 36 -17.06 10.79 -3.17
CA TYR A 36 -17.07 9.33 -3.12
C TYR A 36 -18.39 8.80 -2.57
N ALA A 37 -18.91 7.74 -3.20
CA ALA A 37 -20.13 7.09 -2.76
C ALA A 37 -19.99 6.48 -1.34
N PRO A 38 -21.07 6.46 -0.53
CA PRO A 38 -21.07 5.85 0.81
C PRO A 38 -20.55 4.39 0.83
N ARG A 39 -20.84 3.62 -0.22
CA ARG A 39 -20.34 2.24 -0.38
C ARG A 39 -18.82 2.16 -0.40
N SER A 40 -18.12 3.18 -0.90
CA SER A 40 -16.66 3.26 -0.87
C SER A 40 -16.15 3.44 0.56
N ILE A 41 -16.83 4.24 1.38
CA ILE A 41 -16.46 4.49 2.77
C ILE A 41 -16.60 3.22 3.60
N TYR A 42 -17.74 2.52 3.49
CA TYR A 42 -17.96 1.22 4.17
C TYR A 42 -16.93 0.15 3.77
N ARG A 43 -16.39 0.23 2.56
CA ARG A 43 -15.33 -0.69 2.10
C ARG A 43 -13.95 -0.27 2.58
N ARG A 44 -13.64 1.01 2.70
CA ARG A 44 -12.29 1.50 3.00
C ARG A 44 -11.98 1.51 4.48
N VAL A 45 -12.92 1.98 5.33
CA VAL A 45 -12.70 2.12 6.78
C VAL A 45 -12.27 0.80 7.44
N PRO A 46 -12.91 -0.36 7.19
CA PRO A 46 -12.48 -1.62 7.81
C PRO A 46 -11.10 -2.10 7.35
N VAL A 47 -10.61 -1.66 6.18
CA VAL A 47 -9.23 -1.98 5.76
C VAL A 47 -8.25 -1.20 6.62
N LEU A 48 -8.51 0.08 6.84
CA LEU A 48 -7.63 0.95 7.61
C LEU A 48 -7.58 0.56 9.09
N MET A 49 -8.72 0.16 9.68
CA MET A 49 -8.73 -0.38 11.04
C MET A 49 -7.89 -1.66 11.19
N LYS A 50 -7.91 -2.54 10.19
CA LYS A 50 -7.09 -3.76 10.19
C LYS A 50 -5.62 -3.46 10.02
N PHE A 51 -5.31 -2.54 9.12
CA PHE A 51 -3.95 -2.06 8.97
C PHE A 51 -3.43 -1.48 10.29
N ALA A 52 -4.24 -0.68 10.99
CA ALA A 52 -3.87 -0.15 12.31
C ALA A 52 -3.62 -1.27 13.34
N ALA A 53 -4.48 -2.29 13.39
CA ALA A 53 -4.28 -3.43 14.29
C ALA A 53 -2.99 -4.21 13.94
N PHE A 54 -2.72 -4.37 12.64
CA PHE A 54 -1.52 -5.03 12.15
C PHE A 54 -0.25 -4.26 12.55
N THR A 55 -0.20 -2.95 12.31
CA THR A 55 0.97 -2.14 12.69
C THR A 55 1.16 -2.12 14.21
N ALA A 56 0.09 -2.07 15.00
CA ALA A 56 0.16 -2.14 16.45
C ALA A 56 0.76 -3.49 16.92
N ALA A 57 0.42 -4.61 16.27
CA ALA A 57 1.05 -5.90 16.53
C ALA A 57 2.55 -5.93 16.17
N HIS A 58 2.98 -5.06 15.25
CA HIS A 58 4.38 -4.82 14.91
C HIS A 58 5.04 -3.70 15.75
N ASN A 59 4.40 -3.25 16.84
CA ASN A 59 4.84 -2.14 17.71
C ASN A 59 5.04 -0.81 16.95
N VAL A 60 4.24 -0.59 15.92
CA VAL A 60 4.20 0.65 15.14
C VAL A 60 2.85 1.33 15.35
N ASP A 61 2.88 2.41 16.10
CA ASP A 61 1.76 3.29 16.45
C ASP A 61 1.96 4.74 15.95
N GLN A 62 2.98 4.96 15.12
CA GLN A 62 3.28 6.22 14.46
C GLN A 62 3.04 6.14 12.96
N ILE A 63 2.40 7.16 12.40
CA ILE A 63 1.99 7.16 11.00
C ILE A 63 3.20 7.19 10.05
N GLU A 64 4.29 7.84 10.45
CA GLU A 64 5.52 7.96 9.66
C GLU A 64 6.21 6.61 9.47
N GLN A 65 6.09 5.72 10.46
CA GLN A 65 6.71 4.41 10.47
C GLN A 65 5.79 3.35 9.85
N ALA A 66 4.47 3.59 9.88
CA ALA A 66 3.48 2.66 9.36
C ALA A 66 3.56 2.48 7.83
N GLU A 67 4.04 3.47 7.06
CA GLU A 67 4.17 3.36 5.60
C GLU A 67 5.07 2.18 5.18
N VAL A 68 6.10 1.86 5.97
CA VAL A 68 7.02 0.73 5.73
C VAL A 68 6.28 -0.61 5.80
N LEU A 69 5.21 -0.68 6.59
CA LEU A 69 4.43 -1.88 6.85
C LEU A 69 3.30 -2.12 5.84
N ILE A 70 3.16 -1.28 4.81
CA ILE A 70 2.14 -1.48 3.77
C ILE A 70 2.37 -2.79 3.01
N GLU A 71 3.59 -3.06 2.54
CA GLU A 71 3.89 -4.30 1.82
C GLU A 71 3.75 -5.54 2.72
N PRO A 72 4.35 -5.57 3.95
CA PRO A 72 4.11 -6.65 4.91
C PRO A 72 2.63 -6.89 5.20
N PHE A 73 1.82 -5.83 5.28
CA PHE A 73 0.37 -5.96 5.52
C PHE A 73 -0.37 -6.55 4.32
N ILE A 74 0.02 -6.21 3.08
CA ILE A 74 -0.55 -6.81 1.88
C ILE A 74 -0.22 -8.31 1.84
N ASP A 75 1.02 -8.67 2.16
CA ASP A 75 1.47 -10.06 2.25
C ASP A 75 0.74 -10.84 3.35
N ASP A 76 0.54 -10.24 4.53
CA ASP A 76 -0.26 -10.83 5.61
C ASP A 76 -1.73 -11.03 5.21
N CYS A 77 -2.32 -10.04 4.53
CA CYS A 77 -3.68 -10.14 3.99
C CYS A 77 -3.79 -11.28 2.96
N LEU A 78 -2.76 -11.48 2.13
CA LEU A 78 -2.67 -12.59 1.18
C LEU A 78 -2.56 -13.94 1.89
N PHE A 79 -1.75 -14.03 2.93
CA PHE A 79 -1.51 -15.25 3.69
C PHE A 79 -2.76 -15.69 4.46
N THR A 80 -3.40 -14.75 5.16
CA THR A 80 -4.65 -14.99 5.91
C THR A 80 -5.79 -15.43 4.99
N ARG A 81 -5.86 -14.91 3.76
CA ARG A 81 -6.87 -15.31 2.76
C ARG A 81 -6.74 -16.77 2.30
N ARG A 82 -5.52 -17.34 2.34
CA ARG A 82 -5.28 -18.74 1.98
C ARG A 82 -5.63 -19.70 3.12
N ALA A 83 -5.44 -19.27 4.36
CA ALA A 83 -5.67 -20.09 5.55
C ALA A 83 -7.17 -20.27 5.87
N ASP A 84 -8.04 -19.32 5.51
CA ASP A 84 -9.43 -19.33 5.94
C ASP A 84 -10.40 -19.01 4.79
N ARG A 85 -11.08 -20.04 4.26
CA ARG A 85 -12.17 -19.87 3.26
C ARG A 85 -13.41 -19.18 3.84
N SER A 86 -13.53 -19.13 5.17
CA SER A 86 -14.69 -18.59 5.89
C SER A 86 -14.46 -17.19 6.48
N ALA A 87 -13.21 -16.70 6.57
CA ALA A 87 -12.95 -15.36 7.06
C ALA A 87 -13.33 -14.29 6.01
N GLU A 88 -14.55 -13.78 6.13
CA GLU A 88 -15.06 -12.55 5.50
C GLU A 88 -14.06 -11.36 5.59
N ALA A 89 -13.12 -11.45 6.53
CA ALA A 89 -12.16 -10.43 6.89
C ALA A 89 -11.14 -10.07 5.79
N CYS A 90 -10.67 -11.02 4.96
CA CYS A 90 -9.68 -10.76 3.90
C CYS A 90 -10.15 -11.17 2.50
N ARG A 91 -11.47 -11.16 2.24
CA ARG A 91 -12.01 -11.46 0.89
C ARG A 91 -11.74 -10.39 -0.16
N ARG A 92 -11.15 -9.24 0.21
CA ARG A 92 -10.93 -8.12 -0.71
C ARG A 92 -9.66 -8.36 -1.53
N ASP A 93 -9.70 -7.92 -2.78
CA ASP A 93 -8.54 -7.97 -3.67
C ASP A 93 -7.34 -7.29 -2.97
N PRO A 94 -6.19 -7.96 -2.83
CA PRO A 94 -4.96 -7.36 -2.28
C PRO A 94 -4.56 -6.06 -2.99
N ASN A 95 -4.84 -5.92 -4.29
CA ASN A 95 -4.64 -4.67 -5.01
C ASN A 95 -5.55 -3.55 -4.48
N PHE A 96 -6.80 -3.88 -4.15
CA PHE A 96 -7.71 -2.94 -3.51
C PHE A 96 -7.23 -2.60 -2.10
N VAL A 97 -6.80 -3.58 -1.30
CA VAL A 97 -6.28 -3.35 0.06
C VAL A 97 -5.08 -2.42 0.02
N GLY A 98 -4.05 -2.74 -0.77
CA GLY A 98 -2.85 -1.92 -0.95
C GLY A 98 -3.18 -0.52 -1.47
N GLY A 99 -4.06 -0.43 -2.49
CA GLY A 99 -4.49 0.84 -3.04
C GLY A 99 -5.26 1.72 -2.05
N VAL A 100 -6.04 1.14 -1.13
CA VAL A 100 -6.72 1.90 -0.06
C VAL A 100 -5.73 2.46 0.93
N VAL A 101 -4.80 1.63 1.42
CA VAL A 101 -3.81 2.05 2.40
C VAL A 101 -2.87 3.11 1.81
N GLN A 102 -2.34 2.91 0.60
CA GLN A 102 -1.52 3.91 -0.09
C GLN A 102 -2.27 5.22 -0.31
N HIS A 103 -3.53 5.15 -0.77
CA HIS A 103 -4.33 6.36 -0.96
C HIS A 103 -4.60 7.07 0.37
N PHE A 104 -4.79 6.34 1.47
CA PHE A 104 -4.93 6.93 2.80
C PHE A 104 -3.68 7.73 3.19
N PHE A 105 -2.49 7.14 3.08
CA PHE A 105 -1.22 7.83 3.35
C PHE A 105 -1.02 9.06 2.45
N ASN A 106 -1.31 8.93 1.15
CA ASN A 106 -1.26 10.05 0.21
C ASN A 106 -2.26 11.18 0.52
N GLN A 107 -3.33 10.92 1.29
CA GLN A 107 -4.29 11.95 1.68
C GLN A 107 -4.00 12.56 3.04
N VAL A 108 -3.59 11.74 4.02
CA VAL A 108 -3.40 12.17 5.41
C VAL A 108 -1.97 12.71 5.61
N VAL A 109 -0.94 11.95 5.20
CA VAL A 109 0.47 12.34 5.38
C VAL A 109 0.87 13.46 4.41
N SER A 110 0.26 13.55 3.23
CA SER A 110 0.54 14.66 2.30
C SER A 110 -0.17 15.97 2.66
N LYS A 111 -1.06 16.00 3.67
CA LYS A 111 -1.72 17.23 4.13
C LYS A 111 -1.02 17.90 5.32
N SER A 112 -0.26 17.17 6.13
CA SER A 112 0.43 17.74 7.31
C SER A 112 1.71 18.50 6.95
N ASP A 113 2.32 18.20 5.81
CA ASP A 113 3.58 18.80 5.36
C ASP A 113 3.35 19.66 4.12
N ASN A 114 3.12 20.96 4.33
CA ASN A 114 3.41 21.97 3.30
C ASN A 114 4.93 22.15 3.06
N THR A 115 5.75 21.26 3.63
CA THR A 115 7.16 21.09 3.33
C THR A 115 7.43 19.60 3.21
N SER A 116 7.32 19.07 2.00
CA SER A 116 7.75 17.74 1.58
C SER A 116 9.09 17.32 2.21
N ARG A 117 9.03 16.73 3.40
CA ARG A 117 9.98 15.71 3.84
C ARG A 117 9.25 14.37 3.73
N ARG A 118 8.82 14.08 2.49
CA ARG A 118 8.77 12.69 2.03
C ARG A 118 10.07 12.08 2.51
N THR A 119 10.02 11.09 3.39
CA THR A 119 11.14 10.15 3.50
C THR A 119 11.35 9.69 2.08
N ALA A 120 12.38 10.26 1.43
CA ALA A 120 12.58 10.14 0.01
C ALA A 120 13.09 8.73 -0.18
N TRP A 121 12.15 7.79 -0.17
CA TRP A 121 12.40 6.39 -0.37
C TRP A 121 13.32 6.29 -1.56
N PRO A 122 14.49 5.65 -1.39
CA PRO A 122 15.52 5.69 -2.40
C PRO A 122 14.91 5.25 -3.73
N ILE A 123 15.23 6.02 -4.76
CA ILE A 123 14.80 5.71 -6.11
C ILE A 123 15.35 4.31 -6.42
N PRO A 124 14.50 3.33 -6.76
CA PRO A 124 14.98 1.97 -7.00
C PRO A 124 15.97 2.00 -8.16
N PHE A 125 17.08 1.28 -8.02
CA PHE A 125 18.19 1.26 -8.97
C PHE A 125 18.90 2.61 -9.17
N ALA A 126 18.81 3.56 -8.23
CA ALA A 126 19.45 4.88 -8.38
C ALA A 126 20.95 4.82 -8.76
N THR A 127 21.69 3.87 -8.19
CA THR A 127 23.13 3.67 -8.46
C THR A 127 23.39 2.99 -9.80
N GLN A 128 22.48 2.12 -10.24
CA GLN A 128 22.68 1.26 -11.40
C GLN A 128 22.10 1.87 -12.69
N VAL A 129 21.00 2.62 -12.58
CA VAL A 129 20.31 3.27 -13.70
C VAL A 129 19.87 4.69 -13.30
N PRO A 130 20.83 5.62 -13.15
CA PRO A 130 20.51 7.02 -12.84
C PRO A 130 19.64 7.64 -13.95
N GLY A 131 18.68 8.47 -13.58
CA GLY A 131 17.82 9.19 -14.55
C GLY A 131 16.73 8.33 -15.23
N PHE A 132 16.61 7.04 -14.93
CA PHE A 132 15.60 6.16 -15.55
C PHE A 132 14.16 6.71 -15.46
N PHE A 133 13.77 7.26 -14.31
CA PHE A 133 12.42 7.79 -14.13
C PHE A 133 12.20 9.13 -14.83
N ASP A 134 13.27 9.88 -15.10
CA ASP A 134 13.19 11.12 -15.87
C ASP A 134 13.07 10.78 -17.36
N TYR A 135 13.82 9.78 -17.85
CA TYR A 135 13.59 9.18 -19.17
C TYR A 135 12.15 8.69 -19.35
N LEU A 136 11.57 7.99 -18.37
CA LEU A 136 10.18 7.54 -18.46
C LEU A 136 9.18 8.72 -18.53
N ARG A 137 9.49 9.83 -17.84
CA ARG A 137 8.63 11.02 -17.81
C ARG A 137 8.72 11.82 -19.11
N GLU A 138 9.94 12.10 -19.54
CA GLU A 138 10.24 13.07 -20.59
C GLU A 138 10.25 12.42 -21.96
N GLU A 139 10.91 11.28 -22.11
CA GLU A 139 11.06 10.59 -23.41
C GLU A 139 9.90 9.64 -23.71
N ARG A 140 9.36 8.98 -22.68
CA ARG A 140 8.21 8.05 -22.84
C ARG A 140 6.86 8.68 -22.51
N GLY A 141 6.84 9.91 -22.01
CA GLY A 141 5.60 10.64 -21.70
C GLY A 141 4.71 9.94 -20.68
N LEU A 142 5.28 9.11 -19.79
CA LEU A 142 4.48 8.38 -18.81
C LEU A 142 3.86 9.35 -17.80
N ARG A 143 2.57 9.15 -17.54
CA ARG A 143 1.85 9.89 -16.50
C ARG A 143 2.51 9.67 -15.14
N ALA A 144 2.48 10.68 -14.28
CA ALA A 144 3.06 10.63 -12.94
C ALA A 144 2.51 9.45 -12.09
N SER A 145 1.24 9.10 -12.26
CA SER A 145 0.63 7.92 -11.62
C SER A 145 1.23 6.60 -12.11
N SER A 146 1.51 6.47 -13.41
CA SER A 146 2.20 5.31 -13.97
C SER A 146 3.63 5.22 -13.44
N ILE A 147 4.36 6.34 -13.38
CA ILE A 147 5.71 6.42 -12.81
C ILE A 147 5.70 5.99 -11.34
N HIS A 148 4.68 6.39 -10.58
CA HIS A 148 4.51 5.97 -9.20
C HIS A 148 4.34 4.45 -9.06
N HIS A 149 3.50 3.82 -9.89
CA HIS A 149 3.36 2.35 -9.90
C HIS A 149 4.66 1.65 -10.32
N TYR A 150 5.39 2.19 -11.29
CA TYR A 150 6.70 1.66 -11.69
C TYR A 150 7.68 1.68 -10.52
N ARG A 151 7.75 2.76 -9.74
CA ARG A 151 8.61 2.85 -8.55
C ARG A 151 8.28 1.76 -7.54
N HIS A 152 7.00 1.52 -7.27
CA HIS A 152 6.55 0.48 -6.36
C HIS A 152 6.98 -0.92 -6.86
N TYR A 153 6.70 -1.29 -8.11
CA TYR A 153 7.07 -2.60 -8.64
C TYR A 153 8.59 -2.84 -8.71
N LEU A 154 9.36 -1.79 -9.03
CA LEU A 154 10.81 -1.84 -9.14
C LEU A 154 11.51 -2.00 -7.79
N ARG A 155 10.94 -1.49 -6.69
CA ARG A 155 11.47 -1.76 -5.34
C ARG A 155 11.40 -3.23 -4.98
N GLY A 156 10.26 -3.88 -5.24
CA GLY A 156 10.10 -5.32 -5.03
C GLY A 156 11.07 -6.13 -5.92
N PHE A 157 11.33 -5.64 -7.13
CA PHE A 157 12.28 -6.26 -8.05
C PHE A 157 13.74 -6.09 -7.60
N GLU A 158 14.14 -4.90 -7.15
CA GLU A 158 15.47 -4.63 -6.61
C GLU A 158 15.77 -5.49 -5.37
N ARG A 159 14.77 -5.66 -4.49
CA ARG A 159 14.88 -6.58 -3.35
C ARG A 159 15.07 -8.03 -3.80
N TYR A 160 14.31 -8.49 -4.80
CA TYR A 160 14.49 -9.82 -5.38
C TYR A 160 15.88 -10.02 -5.99
N LEU A 161 16.38 -9.03 -6.73
CA LEU A 161 17.71 -9.09 -7.32
C LEU A 161 18.81 -9.15 -6.25
N ARG A 162 18.66 -8.41 -5.15
CA ARG A 162 19.55 -8.50 -3.98
C ARG A 162 19.53 -9.90 -3.36
N ASP A 163 18.35 -10.50 -3.20
CA ASP A 163 18.19 -11.85 -2.63
C ASP A 163 18.86 -12.92 -3.51
N VAL A 164 18.84 -12.75 -4.84
CA VAL A 164 19.41 -13.69 -5.82
C VAL A 164 20.88 -13.36 -6.15
N GLY A 165 21.40 -12.23 -5.67
CA GLY A 165 22.78 -11.79 -5.95
C GLY A 165 23.01 -11.37 -7.41
N CYS A 166 21.96 -10.93 -8.11
CA CYS A 166 22.05 -10.49 -9.50
C CYS A 166 21.95 -8.96 -9.62
N GLU A 167 22.64 -8.38 -10.61
CA GLU A 167 22.55 -6.96 -10.90
C GLU A 167 21.57 -6.68 -12.04
N VAL A 168 21.05 -5.45 -12.11
CA VAL A 168 20.10 -5.05 -13.18
C VAL A 168 20.76 -5.00 -14.57
N THR A 169 22.09 -4.91 -14.62
CA THR A 169 22.90 -4.86 -15.86
C THR A 169 23.16 -6.25 -16.44
N THR A 170 23.05 -7.29 -15.63
CA THR A 170 23.26 -8.70 -16.01
C THR A 170 21.95 -9.48 -16.11
N LEU A 171 20.84 -8.78 -16.33
CA LEU A 171 19.52 -9.39 -16.45
C LEU A 171 19.49 -10.37 -17.62
N SER A 172 19.24 -11.64 -17.27
CA SER A 172 18.94 -12.69 -18.21
C SER A 172 17.45 -13.05 -18.15
N LEU A 173 16.91 -13.56 -19.25
CA LEU A 173 15.51 -14.00 -19.33
C LEU A 173 15.10 -14.95 -18.18
N PRO A 174 15.97 -15.89 -17.71
CA PRO A 174 15.70 -16.70 -16.51
C PRO A 174 15.53 -15.90 -15.21
N VAL A 175 16.27 -14.81 -15.00
CA VAL A 175 16.18 -13.97 -13.79
C VAL A 175 14.90 -13.15 -13.80
N VAL A 176 14.52 -12.60 -14.95
CA VAL A 176 13.27 -11.83 -15.11
C VAL A 176 12.07 -12.74 -14.90
N THR A 177 12.06 -13.91 -15.55
CA THR A 177 10.98 -14.91 -15.39
C THR A 177 10.94 -15.50 -13.98
N GLY A 178 12.09 -15.62 -13.31
CA GLY A 178 12.19 -15.97 -11.89
C GLY A 178 11.52 -14.95 -10.97
N SER A 179 11.65 -13.65 -11.25
CA SER A 179 10.96 -12.60 -10.48
C SER A 179 9.43 -12.65 -10.66
N SER A 180 8.98 -12.93 -11.89
CA SER A 180 7.57 -13.17 -12.20
C SER A 180 7.06 -14.45 -11.57
N ARG A 181 7.88 -15.52 -11.55
CA ARG A 181 7.57 -16.80 -10.88
C ARG A 181 7.56 -16.69 -9.37
N ARG A 182 8.43 -15.89 -8.73
CA ARG A 182 8.34 -15.64 -7.28
C ARG A 182 7.04 -14.90 -6.96
N ARG A 183 6.68 -13.91 -7.78
CA ARG A 183 5.36 -13.24 -7.73
C ARG A 183 4.19 -14.19 -8.02
N LEU A 184 4.38 -15.17 -8.92
CA LEU A 184 3.37 -16.17 -9.28
C LEU A 184 3.28 -17.32 -8.29
N SER A 185 4.34 -17.73 -7.60
CA SER A 185 4.28 -18.69 -6.49
C SER A 185 3.70 -18.03 -5.23
N THR A 186 3.91 -16.72 -5.04
CA THR A 186 3.13 -15.93 -4.08
C THR A 186 1.72 -15.60 -4.56
N SER A 187 1.32 -15.94 -5.80
CA SER A 187 -0.06 -15.86 -6.30
C SER A 187 -0.65 -17.17 -6.86
N GLY A 188 0.03 -18.30 -6.68
CA GLY A 188 -0.22 -19.56 -7.37
C GLY A 188 0.59 -20.72 -6.79
N LEU A 189 0.06 -21.26 -5.71
CA LEU A 189 0.18 -22.62 -5.16
C LEU A 189 -1.18 -22.78 -4.46
N ASP A 190 -2.16 -23.52 -4.98
CA ASP A 190 -2.11 -24.93 -5.37
C ASP A 190 -2.68 -25.26 -6.77
N GLN A 191 -2.03 -26.19 -7.46
CA GLN A 191 -2.67 -27.44 -7.89
C GLN A 191 -2.16 -28.54 -6.99
#